data_AF-A0A945JQJ3-F1
#
_entry.id   AF-A0A945JQJ3-F1
#
_cell.length_a   1.000
_cell.length_b   1.000
_cell.length_c   1.000
_cell.angle_alpha   90.00
_cell.angle_beta   90.00
_cell.angle_gamma   90.00
#
_symmetry.space_group_name_H-M   'P 1'
#
loop_
_entity.id
_entity.type
_entity.pdbx_description
1 polymer ?
#
loop_
_entity_poly.entity_id
_entity_poly.type
_entity_poly.pdbx_seq_one_letter_code
_entity_poly.pdbx_strand_id
1 'polypeptide(L)'
;MTLRSSSNRAASSLALAILLTLVMPCLAETTLAHGDPRHICGSRWAAQERAAGRVASMPMRQRGGAARVASIAQDLIAVGTQLEFPVFGVVGTVSATCRYVGDKVFVFVENRQWDTEGGSVFQSHVDGLATLFEQSTPADSQRGIYDLAVETFGAPPDVDGHEQVFLLIVDLPFSGLIGLFDANVADHAIPELRRDVIYLDELAVRRQSYLARGTLAHEFQHLIHWNWDKDEEVWIDEGLSGYAEELVGFPDADPNAVPAFLDAASLPLAGFFENESRYYGATYLFVTYLAQLYGQPLISQIVAQARNGIFGIEDALEQIGEVGDFEKSWAPWVLANMTGGQAGFDYAALAGRRADPFEVESLPLPSISGFAERWGAISILFRTPGNLAIDFDGEPAGRYRVWSYTWRNGAGELAEVVLNDANEARALSGAADSVMLVVSRTSIGGGNFAVEARSFVPTAIVESEILPTTVSLGKGYPNPFNSTVQIPFALSADGDVKVDIVDVTGASVWRQRWHTLVAGNHRFTWDGLDGAGRSVATGVYYVRLRVAGGDFVTPIMLLR
;
A
#
# COMPACT_ATOMS: atom_id res chain seq x y z
N MET A 1 24.59 -20.37 -10.11
CA MET A 1 24.30 -19.09 -10.79
C MET A 1 23.27 -18.38 -9.92
N THR A 2 23.51 -17.13 -9.51
CA THR A 2 22.60 -16.42 -8.58
C THR A 2 21.58 -15.63 -9.39
N LEU A 3 20.30 -15.79 -9.07
CA LEU A 3 19.23 -14.92 -9.55
C LEU A 3 19.51 -13.50 -9.02
N ARG A 4 19.97 -12.62 -9.90
CA ARG A 4 19.95 -11.18 -9.69
C ARG A 4 19.13 -10.58 -10.82
N SER A 5 18.20 -9.69 -10.50
CA SER A 5 17.52 -8.91 -11.54
C SER A 5 18.58 -8.21 -12.40
N SER A 6 18.37 -8.26 -13.72
CA SER A 6 19.30 -7.70 -14.69
C SER A 6 19.14 -6.20 -14.81
N SER A 7 19.64 -5.41 -13.86
CA SER A 7 19.74 -3.95 -14.04
C SER A 7 20.76 -3.32 -13.11
N ASN A 8 22.05 -3.52 -13.42
CA ASN A 8 23.09 -2.55 -13.08
C ASN A 8 23.32 -1.67 -14.33
N ARG A 9 22.28 -0.93 -14.74
CA ARG A 9 22.44 0.20 -15.66
C ARG A 9 22.40 1.45 -14.80
N ALA A 10 23.50 2.18 -14.78
CA ALA A 10 23.60 3.48 -14.14
C ALA A 10 22.52 4.41 -14.73
N ALA A 11 21.43 4.58 -14.00
CA ALA A 11 20.49 5.67 -14.22
C ALA A 11 21.05 6.89 -13.48
N SER A 12 21.58 7.84 -14.24
CA SER A 12 21.82 9.19 -13.76
C SER A 12 20.47 9.88 -13.63
N SER A 13 19.92 9.90 -12.42
CA SER A 13 18.74 10.70 -12.08
C SER A 13 19.02 11.42 -10.77
N LEU A 14 19.69 12.57 -10.92
CA LEU A 14 19.85 13.59 -9.87
C LEU A 14 18.55 14.41 -9.88
N ALA A 15 17.62 14.12 -8.97
CA ALA A 15 16.54 15.03 -8.51
C ALA A 15 15.47 14.25 -7.71
N LEU A 16 15.87 13.58 -6.64
CA LEU A 16 14.96 13.24 -5.53
C LEU A 16 15.81 12.86 -4.32
N ALA A 17 16.90 13.60 -4.10
CA ALA A 17 17.86 13.30 -3.06
C ALA A 17 18.11 14.56 -2.25
N ILE A 18 17.95 14.44 -0.94
CA ILE A 18 18.12 15.42 0.15
C ILE A 18 16.78 15.87 0.75
N LEU A 19 15.99 14.92 1.25
CA LEU A 19 15.05 15.15 2.37
C LEU A 19 15.70 14.81 3.73
N LEU A 20 17.02 15.02 3.84
CA LEU A 20 17.75 14.84 5.09
C LEU A 20 17.42 16.00 6.04
N THR A 21 16.71 15.74 7.15
CA THR A 21 17.20 15.84 8.56
C THR A 21 16.09 16.10 9.62
N LEU A 22 14.77 16.09 9.36
CA LEU A 22 13.81 16.52 10.41
C LEU A 22 12.48 15.76 10.58
N VAL A 23 12.28 14.58 9.98
CA VAL A 23 11.24 13.65 10.46
C VAL A 23 11.88 12.72 11.51
N MET A 24 11.69 13.05 12.79
CA MET A 24 11.97 12.27 14.01
C MET A 24 13.40 12.23 14.62
N PRO A 25 13.50 12.45 15.96
CA PRO A 25 14.53 11.86 16.80
C PRO A 25 14.13 10.44 17.25
N CYS A 26 14.17 9.43 16.38
CA CYS A 26 14.11 8.00 16.80
C CYS A 26 15.25 7.15 16.16
N LEU A 27 16.37 7.76 15.75
CA LEU A 27 17.54 7.06 15.16
C LEU A 27 18.78 6.96 16.06
N ALA A 28 18.70 7.36 17.31
CA ALA A 28 19.85 7.31 18.23
C ALA A 28 19.66 6.31 19.37
N GLU A 29 19.37 5.03 19.10
CA GLU A 29 19.54 3.94 20.09
C GLU A 29 19.40 2.52 19.49
N THR A 30 20.15 2.18 18.42
CA THR A 30 20.22 0.79 17.90
C THR A 30 21.58 0.11 18.09
N THR A 31 22.40 0.62 19.01
CA THR A 31 23.65 -0.06 19.42
C THR A 31 23.68 -0.36 20.90
N LEU A 32 22.77 -1.21 21.39
CA LEU A 32 23.08 -2.08 22.53
C LEU A 32 22.43 -3.46 22.34
N ALA A 33 23.31 -4.46 22.33
CA ALA A 33 22.97 -5.87 22.29
C ALA A 33 22.18 -6.29 23.54
N HIS A 34 20.98 -6.83 23.36
CA HIS A 34 20.41 -8.05 23.96
C HIS A 34 18.91 -8.08 23.71
N GLY A 35 18.38 -9.28 23.43
CA GLY A 35 17.11 -9.45 22.73
C GLY A 35 15.84 -9.17 23.55
N ASP A 36 14.94 -8.41 22.93
CA ASP A 36 13.49 -8.57 22.99
C ASP A 36 12.91 -8.03 21.66
N PRO A 37 12.21 -8.82 20.82
CA PRO A 37 11.72 -8.40 19.50
C PRO A 37 10.53 -7.42 19.51
N ARG A 38 10.19 -6.80 20.64
CA ARG A 38 8.93 -6.04 20.84
C ARG A 38 9.09 -4.52 20.91
N HIS A 39 10.22 -3.96 20.52
CA HIS A 39 10.41 -2.51 20.52
C HIS A 39 9.93 -1.90 19.19
N ILE A 40 8.64 -1.54 19.17
CA ILE A 40 7.98 -0.73 18.14
C ILE A 40 7.96 0.72 18.67
N CYS A 41 8.54 1.68 17.94
CA CYS A 41 8.45 3.12 18.25
C CYS A 41 6.97 3.51 17.99
N GLY A 42 6.27 4.02 19.01
CA GLY A 42 4.87 4.44 18.92
C GLY A 42 4.44 5.12 20.22
N SER A 43 4.30 6.45 20.19
CA SER A 43 4.07 7.28 21.38
C SER A 43 2.67 7.04 22.00
N ARG A 44 1.70 6.64 21.17
CA ARG A 44 0.30 6.35 21.56
C ARG A 44 0.07 4.91 22.02
N TRP A 45 0.81 3.91 21.53
CA TRP A 45 0.78 2.55 22.11
C TRP A 45 1.24 2.55 23.57
N ALA A 46 2.33 3.27 23.86
CA ALA A 46 2.78 3.49 25.23
C ALA A 46 1.70 4.19 26.08
N ALA A 47 0.87 5.05 25.49
CA ALA A 47 -0.26 5.68 26.18
C ALA A 47 -1.44 4.72 26.41
N GLN A 48 -1.74 3.81 25.47
CA GLN A 48 -2.77 2.77 25.62
C GLN A 48 -2.37 1.69 26.62
N GLU A 49 -1.12 1.22 26.64
CA GLU A 49 -0.64 0.26 27.65
C GLU A 49 -0.57 0.89 29.06
N ARG A 50 -0.35 2.22 29.14
CA ARG A 50 -0.50 3.00 30.38
C ARG A 50 -1.96 3.09 30.81
N ALA A 51 -2.90 3.25 29.89
CA ALA A 51 -4.34 3.22 30.17
C ALA A 51 -4.79 1.80 30.63
N ALA A 52 -4.12 0.75 30.16
CA ALA A 52 -4.30 -0.64 30.60
C ALA A 52 -3.61 -0.98 31.94
N GLY A 53 -2.94 0.00 32.59
CA GLY A 53 -2.40 -0.13 33.95
C GLY A 53 -1.08 -0.90 34.09
N ARG A 54 -0.33 -1.10 33.00
CA ARG A 54 0.90 -1.93 33.00
C ARG A 54 2.20 -1.17 33.25
N VAL A 55 2.15 0.17 33.37
CA VAL A 55 3.32 1.03 33.67
C VAL A 55 2.90 2.18 34.60
N ALA A 56 3.75 2.54 35.57
CA ALA A 56 3.45 3.53 36.61
C ALA A 56 3.23 4.96 36.08
N SER A 57 2.29 5.67 36.72
CA SER A 57 1.65 6.90 36.26
C SER A 57 2.47 8.19 36.45
N MET A 58 2.46 9.05 35.42
CA MET A 58 2.57 10.50 35.56
C MET A 58 1.34 11.14 34.90
N PRO A 59 0.74 12.20 35.47
CA PRO A 59 -0.55 12.69 35.01
C PRO A 59 -0.41 13.43 33.67
N MET A 60 -0.92 12.81 32.59
CA MET A 60 -1.10 13.47 31.31
C MET A 60 -2.50 14.07 31.23
N ARG A 61 -2.57 15.39 30.99
CA ARG A 61 -3.83 16.09 30.72
C ARG A 61 -4.40 15.59 29.40
N GLN A 62 -5.65 15.12 29.42
CA GLN A 62 -6.44 15.01 28.21
C GLN A 62 -6.59 16.39 27.57
N ARG A 63 -6.22 16.53 26.30
CA ARG A 63 -6.74 17.56 25.41
C ARG A 63 -7.39 16.86 24.22
N GLY A 64 -8.64 16.46 24.41
CA GLY A 64 -9.60 16.45 23.31
C GLY A 64 -10.00 17.89 23.02
N GLY A 65 -10.07 18.23 21.74
CA GLY A 65 -10.33 19.56 21.23
C GLY A 65 -9.05 20.25 20.79
N ALA A 66 -8.97 20.52 19.48
CA ALA A 66 -8.00 21.45 18.90
C ALA A 66 -7.92 22.69 19.80
N ALA A 67 -6.76 22.88 20.41
CA ALA A 67 -6.53 24.09 21.18
C ALA A 67 -6.36 25.22 20.16
N ARG A 68 -7.46 25.91 19.82
CA ARG A 68 -7.40 27.23 19.18
C ARG A 68 -6.33 28.03 19.89
N VAL A 69 -5.23 28.31 19.20
CA VAL A 69 -4.26 29.29 19.69
C VAL A 69 -5.03 30.60 19.80
N ALA A 70 -5.00 31.19 20.98
CA ALA A 70 -5.74 32.40 21.28
C ALA A 70 -5.28 33.53 20.37
N SER A 71 -6.20 34.00 19.52
CA SER A 71 -6.19 35.29 18.82
C SER A 71 -4.81 35.82 18.44
N ILE A 72 -4.18 35.21 17.44
CA ILE A 72 -3.33 36.01 16.55
C ILE A 72 -4.30 37.02 15.93
N ALA A 73 -3.94 38.31 15.94
CA ALA A 73 -4.73 39.30 15.22
C ALA A 73 -4.81 38.81 13.78
N GLN A 74 -6.00 38.38 13.35
CA GLN A 74 -6.27 38.02 11.96
C GLN A 74 -6.13 39.33 11.17
N ASP A 75 -4.90 39.69 10.81
CA ASP A 75 -4.68 40.70 9.81
C ASP A 75 -5.44 40.21 8.58
N LEU A 76 -6.36 41.04 8.09
CA LEU A 76 -7.19 40.69 6.96
C LEU A 76 -6.27 40.46 5.76
N ILE A 77 -6.04 39.20 5.38
CA ILE A 77 -5.20 38.88 4.22
C ILE A 77 -6.00 39.24 2.97
N ALA A 78 -5.45 40.16 2.19
CA ALA A 78 -5.99 40.60 0.91
C ALA A 78 -4.90 40.46 -0.15
N VAL A 79 -5.31 40.47 -1.43
CA VAL A 79 -4.34 40.58 -2.52
C VAL A 79 -3.48 41.83 -2.32
N GLY A 80 -2.16 41.66 -2.34
CA GLY A 80 -1.18 42.70 -2.02
C GLY A 80 -0.66 42.68 -0.57
N THR A 81 -1.25 41.91 0.34
CA THR A 81 -0.70 41.70 1.68
C THR A 81 0.66 41.02 1.57
N GLN A 82 1.68 41.60 2.21
CA GLN A 82 3.05 41.07 2.22
C GLN A 82 3.34 40.43 3.58
N LEU A 83 3.89 39.22 3.56
CA LEU A 83 4.27 38.46 4.75
C LEU A 83 5.69 37.89 4.60
N GLU A 84 6.29 37.60 5.76
CA GLU A 84 7.57 36.91 5.85
C GLU A 84 7.36 35.43 6.15
N PHE A 85 7.95 34.57 5.33
CA PHE A 85 7.83 33.10 5.44
C PHE A 85 9.17 32.47 5.81
N PRO A 86 9.23 31.60 6.84
CA PRO A 86 10.36 30.68 6.97
C PRO A 86 10.37 29.77 5.73
N VAL A 87 11.54 29.49 5.17
CA VAL A 87 11.70 28.58 4.05
C VAL A 87 12.84 27.62 4.37
N PHE A 88 12.60 26.32 4.19
CA PHE A 88 13.58 25.29 4.45
C PHE A 88 14.88 25.55 3.66
N GLY A 89 16.02 25.38 4.33
CA GLY A 89 17.35 25.62 3.74
C GLY A 89 17.73 27.09 3.56
N VAL A 90 16.85 28.04 3.88
CA VAL A 90 17.12 29.49 3.82
C VAL A 90 17.34 30.03 5.24
N VAL A 91 18.42 30.78 5.43
CA VAL A 91 18.66 31.48 6.71
C VAL A 91 17.78 32.73 6.77
N GLY A 92 16.81 32.73 7.69
CA GLY A 92 15.89 33.85 7.90
C GLY A 92 14.51 33.59 7.29
N THR A 93 13.93 34.62 6.68
CA THR A 93 12.63 34.54 6.02
C THR A 93 12.71 35.05 4.58
N VAL A 94 11.76 34.61 3.76
CA VAL A 94 11.51 35.11 2.42
C VAL A 94 10.28 36.00 2.45
N SER A 95 10.40 37.18 1.83
CA SER A 95 9.30 38.13 1.70
C SER A 95 8.44 37.77 0.49
N ALA A 96 7.16 37.54 0.72
CA ALA A 96 6.21 37.13 -0.30
C ALA A 96 4.92 37.96 -0.23
N THR A 97 4.29 38.16 -1.39
CA THR A 97 3.06 38.92 -1.53
C THR A 97 1.90 38.01 -1.90
N CYS A 98 0.76 38.19 -1.24
CA CYS A 98 -0.48 37.49 -1.57
C CYS A 98 -0.95 37.92 -2.96
N ARG A 99 -1.06 36.96 -3.87
CA ARG A 99 -1.51 37.16 -5.26
C ARG A 99 -2.92 36.60 -5.50
N TYR A 100 -3.44 35.79 -4.58
CA TYR A 100 -4.80 35.25 -4.63
C TYR A 100 -5.34 35.00 -3.22
N VAL A 101 -6.63 35.31 -3.03
CA VAL A 101 -7.40 34.99 -1.83
C VAL A 101 -8.61 34.17 -2.25
N GLY A 102 -8.64 32.92 -1.81
CA GLY A 102 -9.76 32.00 -1.98
C GLY A 102 -10.46 31.65 -0.68
N ASP A 103 -11.45 30.77 -0.78
CA ASP A 103 -12.22 30.26 0.36
C ASP A 103 -11.44 29.18 1.16
N LYS A 104 -10.47 28.53 0.51
CA LYS A 104 -9.66 27.42 1.00
C LYS A 104 -8.15 27.67 0.90
N VAL A 105 -7.70 28.60 0.05
CA VAL A 105 -6.27 28.85 -0.15
C VAL A 105 -5.92 30.34 -0.26
N PHE A 106 -4.80 30.71 0.35
CA PHE A 106 -4.07 31.92 -0.01
C PHE A 106 -2.88 31.54 -0.89
N VAL A 107 -2.73 32.18 -2.05
CA VAL A 107 -1.52 31.98 -2.88
C VAL A 107 -0.59 33.16 -2.72
N PHE A 108 0.59 32.91 -2.16
CA PHE A 108 1.68 33.84 -2.02
C PHE A 108 2.77 33.53 -3.05
N VAL A 109 3.42 34.58 -3.54
CA VAL A 109 4.59 34.44 -4.43
C VAL A 109 5.72 35.24 -3.82
N GLU A 110 6.90 34.62 -3.70
CA GLU A 110 8.13 35.33 -3.35
C GLU A 110 8.29 36.53 -4.28
N ASN A 111 8.53 37.71 -3.70
CA ASN A 111 8.55 38.96 -4.44
C ASN A 111 9.51 38.93 -5.65
N ARG A 112 10.70 38.35 -5.48
CA ARG A 112 11.70 38.22 -6.57
C ARG A 112 11.26 37.33 -7.72
N GLN A 113 10.34 36.39 -7.48
CA GLN A 113 9.84 35.47 -8.50
C GLN A 113 8.65 36.04 -9.26
N TRP A 114 8.08 37.16 -8.80
CA TRP A 114 6.98 37.83 -9.47
C TRP A 114 7.43 38.52 -10.76
N ASP A 115 6.63 38.41 -11.82
CA ASP A 115 6.97 38.89 -13.17
C ASP A 115 7.28 40.39 -13.23
N THR A 116 6.56 41.22 -12.49
CA THR A 116 6.80 42.68 -12.44
C THR A 116 8.01 43.08 -11.59
N GLU A 117 8.63 42.13 -10.90
CA GLU A 117 9.77 42.34 -10.00
C GLU A 117 11.06 41.67 -10.52
N GLY A 118 11.06 41.27 -11.80
CA GLY A 118 12.21 40.65 -12.48
C GLY A 118 12.17 39.13 -12.48
N GLY A 119 11.14 38.53 -11.86
CA GLY A 119 10.89 37.11 -11.87
C GLY A 119 10.11 36.64 -13.09
N SER A 120 9.43 35.52 -12.92
CA SER A 120 8.97 34.70 -14.04
C SER A 120 7.67 33.94 -13.75
N VAL A 121 7.12 34.13 -12.55
CA VAL A 121 5.80 33.66 -12.13
C VAL A 121 4.77 34.73 -12.50
N PHE A 122 3.80 34.35 -13.34
CA PHE A 122 2.71 35.23 -13.78
C PHE A 122 1.43 34.91 -13.01
N GLN A 123 0.48 35.86 -13.00
CA GLN A 123 -0.85 35.67 -12.43
C GLN A 123 -1.56 34.42 -12.98
N SER A 124 -1.36 34.07 -14.26
CA SER A 124 -1.96 32.85 -14.85
C SER A 124 -1.47 31.55 -14.19
N HIS A 125 -0.27 31.52 -13.62
CA HIS A 125 0.19 30.36 -12.85
C HIS A 125 -0.52 30.29 -11.49
N VAL A 126 -0.66 31.44 -10.83
CA VAL A 126 -1.39 31.59 -9.56
C VAL A 126 -2.84 31.16 -9.72
N ASP A 127 -3.55 31.72 -10.71
CA ASP A 127 -4.95 31.41 -10.99
C ASP A 127 -5.14 29.93 -11.33
N GLY A 128 -4.20 29.34 -12.07
CA GLY A 128 -4.22 27.92 -12.42
C GLY A 128 -4.08 26.99 -11.21
N LEU A 129 -3.20 27.32 -10.27
CA LEU A 129 -3.03 26.55 -9.02
C LEU A 129 -4.22 26.75 -8.07
N ALA A 130 -4.71 27.99 -7.93
CA ALA A 130 -5.90 28.28 -7.13
C ALA A 130 -7.14 27.55 -7.65
N THR A 131 -7.38 27.59 -8.96
CA THR A 131 -8.48 26.85 -9.61
C THR A 131 -8.34 25.35 -9.38
N LEU A 132 -7.12 24.82 -9.51
CA LEU A 132 -6.86 23.39 -9.25
C LEU A 132 -7.15 23.02 -7.80
N PHE A 133 -6.74 23.86 -6.87
CA PHE A 133 -6.87 23.57 -5.45
C PHE A 133 -8.32 23.68 -4.94
N GLU A 134 -9.08 24.65 -5.44
CA GLU A 134 -10.42 24.96 -4.90
C GLU A 134 -11.59 24.50 -5.77
N GLN A 135 -11.44 24.47 -7.10
CA GLN A 135 -12.60 24.45 -7.99
C GLN A 135 -12.72 23.18 -8.82
N SER A 136 -11.61 22.67 -9.37
CA SER A 136 -11.66 21.51 -10.27
C SER A 136 -10.30 20.84 -10.41
N THR A 137 -10.30 19.53 -10.53
CA THR A 137 -9.12 18.72 -10.86
C THR A 137 -9.33 17.97 -12.19
N PRO A 138 -8.27 17.42 -12.80
CA PRO A 138 -8.44 16.50 -13.93
C PRO A 138 -9.36 15.30 -13.63
N ALA A 139 -9.42 14.84 -12.38
CA ALA A 139 -10.32 13.76 -11.96
C ALA A 139 -11.77 14.24 -11.74
N ASP A 140 -11.98 15.50 -11.35
CA ASP A 140 -13.30 16.03 -11.01
C ASP A 140 -13.48 17.49 -11.43
N SER A 141 -14.40 17.74 -12.37
CA SER A 141 -14.70 19.08 -12.90
C SER A 141 -15.40 20.03 -11.92
N GLN A 142 -15.85 19.55 -10.76
CA GLN A 142 -16.63 20.32 -9.78
C GLN A 142 -15.97 20.43 -8.41
N ARG A 143 -14.85 19.74 -8.19
CA ARG A 143 -14.16 19.69 -6.91
C ARG A 143 -12.68 19.87 -7.11
N GLY A 144 -12.08 20.77 -6.32
CA GLY A 144 -10.64 20.99 -6.29
C GLY A 144 -9.89 19.92 -5.47
N ILE A 145 -8.56 20.04 -5.42
CA ILE A 145 -7.70 19.21 -4.56
C ILE A 145 -8.21 19.22 -3.12
N TYR A 146 -8.58 20.40 -2.59
CA TYR A 146 -9.01 20.54 -1.20
C TYR A 146 -10.16 19.60 -0.86
N ASP A 147 -11.22 19.60 -1.67
CA ASP A 147 -12.42 18.80 -1.38
C ASP A 147 -12.14 17.30 -1.47
N LEU A 148 -11.42 16.86 -2.51
CA LEU A 148 -11.10 15.44 -2.73
C LEU A 148 -10.16 14.90 -1.64
N ALA A 149 -9.13 15.66 -1.29
CA ALA A 149 -8.16 15.27 -0.27
C ALA A 149 -8.78 15.31 1.13
N VAL A 150 -9.60 16.32 1.47
CA VAL A 150 -10.25 16.38 2.77
C VAL A 150 -11.29 15.28 2.96
N GLU A 151 -12.04 14.96 1.90
CA GLU A 151 -12.95 13.82 1.92
C GLU A 151 -12.19 12.51 2.18
N THR A 152 -11.03 12.33 1.54
CA THR A 152 -10.29 11.06 1.56
C THR A 152 -9.39 10.87 2.77
N PHE A 153 -8.62 11.89 3.15
CA PHE A 153 -7.58 11.82 4.17
C PHE A 153 -7.99 12.51 5.48
N GLY A 154 -9.03 13.34 5.47
CA GLY A 154 -9.51 14.08 6.64
C GLY A 154 -9.16 15.56 6.63
N ALA A 155 -9.52 16.27 7.70
CA ALA A 155 -9.35 17.72 7.75
C ALA A 155 -7.87 18.13 7.96
N PRO A 156 -7.40 19.22 7.31
CA PRO A 156 -6.10 19.80 7.59
C PRO A 156 -6.07 20.44 8.98
N PRO A 157 -4.88 20.82 9.48
CA PRO A 157 -4.78 21.60 10.70
C PRO A 157 -5.32 23.04 10.50
N ASP A 158 -5.47 23.73 11.63
CA ASP A 158 -5.65 25.19 11.72
C ASP A 158 -4.74 25.67 12.86
N VAL A 159 -3.43 25.70 12.61
CA VAL A 159 -2.42 26.07 13.63
C VAL A 159 -2.15 27.57 13.67
N ASP A 160 -2.54 28.29 12.62
CA ASP A 160 -2.27 29.71 12.43
C ASP A 160 -3.52 30.60 12.58
N GLY A 161 -4.70 30.01 12.78
CA GLY A 161 -5.97 30.71 12.97
C GLY A 161 -6.65 31.11 11.67
N HIS A 162 -6.19 30.61 10.52
CA HIS A 162 -6.83 30.73 9.22
C HIS A 162 -7.37 29.37 8.76
N GLU A 163 -8.63 29.35 8.32
CA GLU A 163 -9.22 28.13 7.74
C GLU A 163 -8.63 27.81 6.35
N GLN A 164 -7.91 28.76 5.74
CA GLN A 164 -7.26 28.59 4.44
C GLN A 164 -5.81 28.11 4.58
N VAL A 165 -5.41 27.22 3.66
CA VAL A 165 -4.03 26.78 3.49
C VAL A 165 -3.21 27.88 2.80
N PHE A 166 -1.96 28.06 3.21
CA PHE A 166 -1.01 28.93 2.54
C PHE A 166 -0.26 28.16 1.45
N LEU A 167 -0.39 28.58 0.20
CA LEU A 167 0.44 28.09 -0.90
C LEU A 167 1.51 29.13 -1.23
N LEU A 168 2.78 28.81 -1.00
CA LEU A 168 3.91 29.70 -1.30
C LEU A 168 4.68 29.22 -2.54
N ILE A 169 4.68 30.04 -3.59
CA ILE A 169 5.55 29.86 -4.76
C ILE A 169 6.88 30.58 -4.51
N VAL A 170 7.99 29.85 -4.49
CA VAL A 170 9.32 30.35 -4.08
C VAL A 170 10.44 29.68 -4.89
N ASP A 171 11.61 30.29 -4.97
CA ASP A 171 12.83 29.63 -5.48
C ASP A 171 13.41 28.72 -4.38
N LEU A 172 13.20 27.41 -4.52
CA LEU A 172 13.66 26.45 -3.51
C LEU A 172 15.18 26.19 -3.66
N PRO A 173 15.94 26.17 -2.55
CA PRO A 173 17.41 26.18 -2.61
C PRO A 173 18.04 24.87 -3.12
N PHE A 174 17.24 23.83 -3.37
CA PHE A 174 17.70 22.50 -3.80
C PHE A 174 17.25 22.19 -5.21
N SER A 175 18.22 21.97 -6.10
CA SER A 175 17.97 21.58 -7.49
C SER A 175 17.16 20.27 -7.54
N GLY A 176 15.94 20.36 -8.09
CA GLY A 176 15.07 19.20 -8.31
C GLY A 176 13.97 19.02 -7.26
N LEU A 177 13.91 19.85 -6.22
CA LEU A 177 12.78 19.89 -5.30
C LEU A 177 11.59 20.59 -5.98
N ILE A 178 10.44 19.92 -6.04
CA ILE A 178 9.25 20.43 -6.73
C ILE A 178 8.31 21.14 -5.77
N GLY A 179 8.12 20.55 -4.59
CA GLY A 179 7.30 21.07 -3.51
C GLY A 179 7.80 20.56 -2.18
N LEU A 180 7.24 21.11 -1.11
CA LEU A 180 7.55 20.72 0.26
C LEU A 180 6.41 21.09 1.20
N PHE A 181 6.08 20.20 2.11
CA PHE A 181 5.48 20.49 3.41
C PHE A 181 6.57 20.49 4.48
N ASP A 182 6.68 21.57 5.27
CA ASP A 182 7.65 21.67 6.37
C ASP A 182 6.97 21.58 7.73
N ALA A 183 7.04 20.39 8.34
CA ALA A 183 6.54 20.13 9.68
C ALA A 183 7.10 21.09 10.75
N ASN A 184 8.30 21.64 10.57
CA ASN A 184 8.87 22.61 11.53
C ASN A 184 8.17 23.97 11.47
N VAL A 185 7.52 24.29 10.35
CA VAL A 185 6.69 25.49 10.23
C VAL A 185 5.33 25.23 10.86
N ALA A 186 4.72 24.07 10.60
CA ALA A 186 3.47 23.69 11.26
C ALA A 186 3.60 23.65 12.80
N ASP A 187 4.70 23.08 13.31
CA ASP A 187 4.99 22.95 14.75
C ASP A 187 5.93 24.03 15.30
N HIS A 188 6.09 25.16 14.60
CA HIS A 188 7.08 26.18 14.93
C HIS A 188 7.04 26.60 16.41
N ALA A 189 8.21 26.76 17.04
CA ALA A 189 8.31 27.03 18.48
C ALA A 189 7.67 28.38 18.87
N ILE A 190 7.74 29.35 17.96
CA ILE A 190 7.08 30.67 18.06
C ILE A 190 5.71 30.56 17.38
N PRO A 191 4.58 30.63 18.13
CA PRO A 191 3.23 30.43 17.59
C PRO A 191 2.86 31.36 16.43
N GLU A 192 3.36 32.59 16.42
CA GLU A 192 3.08 33.60 15.40
C GLU A 192 3.74 33.29 14.04
N LEU A 193 4.67 32.33 14.01
CA LEU A 193 5.32 31.85 12.80
C LEU A 193 4.81 30.49 12.34
N ARG A 194 3.87 29.89 13.09
CA ARG A 194 3.18 28.69 12.62
C ARG A 194 2.30 29.03 11.45
N ARG A 195 2.32 28.17 10.44
CA ARG A 195 1.46 28.28 9.26
C ARG A 195 1.10 26.91 8.72
N ASP A 196 -0.12 26.78 8.22
CA ASP A 196 -0.57 25.66 7.40
C ASP A 196 -0.11 25.89 5.96
N VAL A 197 1.19 25.74 5.72
CA VAL A 197 1.86 26.15 4.47
C VAL A 197 2.40 24.99 3.64
N ILE A 198 2.19 25.09 2.33
CA ILE A 198 2.77 24.26 1.29
C ILE A 198 3.68 25.15 0.42
N TYR A 199 4.87 24.66 0.10
CA TYR A 199 5.82 25.32 -0.76
C TYR A 199 5.83 24.66 -2.14
N LEU A 200 5.89 25.45 -3.21
CA LEU A 200 6.15 24.97 -4.57
C LEU A 200 7.28 25.76 -5.20
N ASP A 201 8.15 25.05 -5.92
CA ASP A 201 9.25 25.65 -6.66
C ASP A 201 8.77 26.44 -7.88
N GLU A 202 9.26 27.68 -8.02
CA GLU A 202 8.87 28.58 -9.11
C GLU A 202 9.15 27.97 -10.49
N LEU A 203 10.31 27.32 -10.64
CA LEU A 203 10.76 26.77 -11.91
C LEU A 203 9.91 25.56 -12.29
N ALA A 204 9.57 24.72 -11.32
CA ALA A 204 8.68 23.58 -11.52
C ALA A 204 7.27 24.03 -11.94
N VAL A 205 6.69 25.03 -11.26
CA VAL A 205 5.38 25.60 -11.61
C VAL A 205 5.33 26.06 -13.07
N ARG A 206 6.44 26.61 -13.58
CA ARG A 206 6.57 27.11 -14.96
C ARG A 206 6.91 26.06 -15.99
N ARG A 207 7.87 25.17 -15.70
CA ARG A 207 8.50 24.28 -16.69
C ARG A 207 8.04 22.84 -16.59
N GLN A 208 7.50 22.44 -15.46
CA GLN A 208 7.06 21.08 -15.13
C GLN A 208 5.65 21.12 -14.54
N SER A 209 4.74 21.89 -15.17
CA SER A 209 3.43 22.20 -14.59
C SER A 209 2.59 20.95 -14.25
N TYR A 210 2.71 19.85 -14.99
CA TYR A 210 2.03 18.60 -14.65
C TYR A 210 2.53 18.03 -13.31
N LEU A 211 3.86 17.91 -13.16
CA LEU A 211 4.51 17.44 -11.94
C LEU A 211 4.21 18.37 -10.75
N ALA A 212 4.39 19.69 -10.90
CA ALA A 212 4.10 20.65 -9.84
C ALA A 212 2.64 20.63 -9.35
N ARG A 213 1.69 20.36 -10.26
CA ARG A 213 0.26 20.25 -9.92
C ARG A 213 -0.07 18.96 -9.18
N GLY A 214 0.56 17.84 -9.55
CA GLY A 214 0.49 16.59 -8.79
C GLY A 214 1.10 16.77 -7.39
N THR A 215 2.31 17.33 -7.33
CA THR A 215 3.02 17.61 -6.07
C THR A 215 2.23 18.53 -5.13
N LEU A 216 1.41 19.47 -5.64
CA LEU A 216 0.53 20.24 -4.76
C LEU A 216 -0.44 19.34 -3.95
N ALA A 217 -0.99 18.29 -4.55
CA ALA A 217 -1.85 17.34 -3.85
C ALA A 217 -1.03 16.45 -2.89
N HIS A 218 0.17 16.04 -3.32
CA HIS A 218 1.14 15.30 -2.51
C HIS A 218 1.45 16.02 -1.19
N GLU A 219 1.92 17.26 -1.25
CA GLU A 219 2.27 18.04 -0.06
C GLU A 219 1.05 18.40 0.80
N PHE A 220 -0.13 18.56 0.19
CA PHE A 220 -1.36 18.77 0.94
C PHE A 220 -1.77 17.52 1.74
N GLN A 221 -1.52 16.32 1.20
CA GLN A 221 -1.74 15.08 1.94
C GLN A 221 -0.84 15.03 3.18
N HIS A 222 0.46 15.35 3.07
CA HIS A 222 1.34 15.42 4.24
C HIS A 222 0.84 16.41 5.30
N LEU A 223 0.40 17.60 4.89
CA LEU A 223 -0.18 18.59 5.81
C LEU A 223 -1.40 18.04 6.54
N ILE A 224 -2.31 17.37 5.82
CA ILE A 224 -3.47 16.70 6.44
C ILE A 224 -2.99 15.62 7.41
N HIS A 225 -2.12 14.71 6.98
CA HIS A 225 -1.70 13.57 7.78
C HIS A 225 -1.03 14.01 9.07
N TRP A 226 -0.20 15.06 9.02
CA TRP A 226 0.43 15.68 10.19
C TRP A 226 -0.56 16.10 11.27
N ASN A 227 -1.81 16.41 10.91
CA ASN A 227 -2.87 16.72 11.88
C ASN A 227 -3.37 15.47 12.64
N TRP A 228 -3.36 14.31 12.01
CA TRP A 228 -3.97 13.07 12.49
C TRP A 228 -2.96 12.15 13.17
N ASP A 229 -1.86 11.86 12.47
CA ASP A 229 -0.78 11.00 12.93
C ASP A 229 0.58 11.57 12.51
N LYS A 230 1.35 12.05 13.50
CA LYS A 230 2.68 12.65 13.29
C LYS A 230 3.80 11.63 13.36
N ASP A 231 3.52 10.42 13.86
CA ASP A 231 4.53 9.40 14.08
C ASP A 231 4.44 8.21 13.13
N GLU A 232 3.60 8.26 12.10
CA GLU A 232 3.49 7.24 11.05
C GLU A 232 4.83 6.93 10.34
N GLU A 233 4.98 5.68 9.88
CA GLU A 233 6.10 5.24 9.07
C GLU A 233 6.09 5.91 7.69
N VAL A 234 7.25 6.44 7.29
CA VAL A 234 7.45 7.20 6.04
C VAL A 234 6.87 6.51 4.80
N TRP A 235 6.96 5.18 4.70
CA TRP A 235 6.46 4.46 3.51
C TRP A 235 4.94 4.49 3.36
N ILE A 236 4.19 4.61 4.46
CA ILE A 236 2.75 4.79 4.43
C ILE A 236 2.43 6.22 4.03
N ASP A 237 3.08 7.19 4.66
CA ASP A 237 2.86 8.62 4.42
C ASP A 237 3.14 8.96 2.94
N GLU A 238 4.30 8.57 2.42
CA GLU A 238 4.68 8.75 1.01
C GLU A 238 3.77 8.00 0.03
N GLY A 239 3.30 6.80 0.42
CA GLY A 239 2.35 6.04 -0.39
C GLY A 239 0.99 6.74 -0.49
N LEU A 240 0.50 7.32 0.61
CA LEU A 240 -0.73 8.11 0.67
C LEU A 240 -0.59 9.41 -0.12
N SER A 241 0.55 10.09 -0.03
CA SER A 241 0.86 11.26 -0.85
C SER A 241 0.90 10.94 -2.34
N GLY A 242 1.56 9.85 -2.75
CA GLY A 242 1.53 9.39 -4.14
C GLY A 242 0.12 9.07 -4.62
N TYR A 243 -0.71 8.44 -3.77
CA TYR A 243 -2.12 8.21 -4.08
C TYR A 243 -2.92 9.52 -4.19
N ALA A 244 -2.59 10.55 -3.42
CA ALA A 244 -3.25 11.86 -3.52
C ALA A 244 -3.06 12.49 -4.91
N GLU A 245 -1.91 12.27 -5.55
CA GLU A 245 -1.67 12.68 -6.94
C GLU A 245 -2.63 11.98 -7.92
N GLU A 246 -2.78 10.66 -7.81
CA GLU A 246 -3.71 9.88 -8.65
C GLU A 246 -5.17 10.27 -8.39
N LEU A 247 -5.54 10.46 -7.12
CA LEU A 247 -6.88 10.84 -6.68
C LEU A 247 -7.38 12.11 -7.38
N VAL A 248 -6.49 13.09 -7.58
CA VAL A 248 -6.81 14.36 -8.25
C VAL A 248 -6.53 14.31 -9.76
N GLY A 249 -6.21 13.14 -10.32
CA GLY A 249 -6.09 12.92 -11.76
C GLY A 249 -4.71 13.20 -12.34
N PHE A 250 -3.66 13.06 -11.52
CA PHE A 250 -2.25 13.07 -11.94
C PHE A 250 -1.56 11.72 -11.64
N PRO A 251 -2.06 10.59 -12.14
CA PRO A 251 -1.38 9.30 -11.93
C PRO A 251 0.03 9.35 -12.52
N ASP A 252 0.99 8.70 -11.84
CA ASP A 252 2.40 8.61 -12.26
C ASP A 252 3.00 10.01 -12.52
N ALA A 253 2.76 10.97 -11.61
CA ALA A 253 3.19 12.35 -11.79
C ALA A 253 4.71 12.47 -11.92
N ASP A 254 5.47 11.75 -11.09
CA ASP A 254 6.86 11.42 -11.36
C ASP A 254 6.95 10.15 -12.23
N PRO A 255 7.25 10.28 -13.54
CA PRO A 255 7.29 9.14 -14.45
C PRO A 255 8.46 8.18 -14.18
N ASN A 256 9.35 8.48 -13.22
CA ASN A 256 10.48 7.61 -12.88
C ASN A 256 10.16 6.64 -11.73
N ALA A 257 9.20 6.98 -10.85
CA ALA A 257 8.94 6.23 -9.63
C ALA A 257 8.48 4.79 -9.90
N VAL A 258 7.40 4.63 -10.67
CA VAL A 258 6.84 3.31 -10.99
C VAL A 258 7.81 2.45 -11.81
N PRO A 259 8.44 2.93 -12.90
CA PRO A 259 9.43 2.13 -13.62
C PRO A 259 10.62 1.70 -12.75
N ALA A 260 11.14 2.58 -11.90
CA ALA A 260 12.24 2.24 -11.00
C ALA A 260 11.87 1.13 -10.00
N PHE A 261 10.62 1.10 -9.53
CA PHE A 261 10.09 0.01 -8.72
C PHE A 261 10.00 -1.29 -9.52
N LEU A 262 9.40 -1.27 -10.71
CA LEU A 262 9.19 -2.48 -11.50
C LEU A 262 10.52 -3.12 -11.94
N ASP A 263 11.57 -2.32 -12.13
CA ASP A 263 12.95 -2.80 -12.36
C ASP A 263 13.59 -3.45 -11.11
N ALA A 264 13.04 -3.20 -9.92
CA ALA A 264 13.59 -3.58 -8.62
C ALA A 264 12.53 -4.19 -7.67
N ALA A 265 11.50 -4.85 -8.20
CA ALA A 265 10.34 -5.31 -7.42
C ALA A 265 10.66 -6.40 -6.36
N SER A 266 11.90 -6.91 -6.38
CA SER A 266 12.44 -7.79 -5.35
C SER A 266 12.73 -7.11 -4.02
N LEU A 267 12.67 -5.77 -3.93
CA LEU A 267 12.92 -5.00 -2.72
C LEU A 267 11.76 -5.11 -1.70
N PRO A 268 12.03 -4.87 -0.41
CA PRO A 268 11.00 -4.91 0.62
C PRO A 268 10.05 -3.71 0.48
N LEU A 269 8.74 -3.97 0.46
CA LEU A 269 7.71 -2.91 0.46
C LEU A 269 7.84 -1.99 1.68
N ALA A 270 7.95 -2.58 2.88
CA ALA A 270 8.05 -1.85 4.14
C ALA A 270 9.50 -1.46 4.53
N GLY A 271 10.45 -1.55 3.60
CA GLY A 271 11.83 -1.14 3.83
C GLY A 271 12.13 0.13 3.05
N PHE A 272 11.72 1.29 3.56
CA PHE A 272 11.86 2.55 2.86
C PHE A 272 13.25 3.14 3.04
N PHE A 273 13.91 3.43 1.93
CA PHE A 273 15.10 4.28 1.94
C PHE A 273 14.75 5.55 1.20
N GLU A 274 14.66 6.63 1.97
CA GLU A 274 14.48 7.97 1.45
C GLU A 274 15.51 8.24 0.36
N ASN A 275 15.08 8.94 -0.69
CA ASN A 275 15.87 9.33 -1.86
C ASN A 275 16.09 8.27 -2.95
N GLU A 276 15.31 7.20 -2.97
CA GLU A 276 15.30 6.25 -4.08
C GLU A 276 13.90 6.12 -4.68
N SER A 277 13.71 6.60 -5.91
CA SER A 277 12.41 6.66 -6.61
C SER A 277 11.63 5.33 -6.64
N ARG A 278 12.34 4.20 -6.54
CA ARG A 278 11.74 2.86 -6.49
C ARG A 278 10.88 2.60 -5.25
N TYR A 279 11.16 3.23 -4.11
CA TYR A 279 10.31 3.07 -2.92
C TYR A 279 9.03 3.91 -3.04
N TYR A 280 9.14 5.12 -3.60
CA TYR A 280 7.97 5.94 -3.95
C TYR A 280 7.05 5.18 -4.92
N GLY A 281 7.60 4.56 -5.97
CA GLY A 281 6.82 3.74 -6.90
C GLY A 281 6.14 2.54 -6.24
N ALA A 282 6.83 1.83 -5.35
CA ALA A 282 6.29 0.66 -4.65
C ALA A 282 5.11 1.03 -3.72
N THR A 283 5.32 2.07 -2.91
CA THR A 283 4.37 2.52 -1.88
C THR A 283 3.14 3.16 -2.50
N TYR A 284 3.31 4.03 -3.51
CA TYR A 284 2.24 4.57 -4.33
C TYR A 284 1.36 3.46 -4.91
N LEU A 285 1.95 2.50 -5.62
CA LEU A 285 1.18 1.40 -6.22
C LEU A 285 0.45 0.57 -5.16
N PHE A 286 1.07 0.34 -4.00
CA PHE A 286 0.42 -0.40 -2.93
C PHE A 286 -0.78 0.33 -2.36
N VAL A 287 -0.67 1.63 -2.06
CA VAL A 287 -1.79 2.43 -1.54
C VAL A 287 -2.88 2.60 -2.59
N THR A 288 -2.55 2.86 -3.86
CA THR A 288 -3.52 2.86 -4.96
C THR A 288 -4.28 1.53 -5.01
N TYR A 289 -3.58 0.40 -4.83
CA TYR A 289 -4.22 -0.91 -4.83
C TYR A 289 -5.18 -1.10 -3.64
N LEU A 290 -4.79 -0.65 -2.44
CA LEU A 290 -5.68 -0.65 -1.27
C LEU A 290 -6.92 0.23 -1.51
N ALA A 291 -6.73 1.43 -2.06
CA ALA A 291 -7.82 2.34 -2.40
C ALA A 291 -8.77 1.73 -3.43
N GLN A 292 -8.24 0.99 -4.42
CA GLN A 292 -9.07 0.31 -5.42
C GLN A 292 -9.88 -0.84 -4.81
N LEU A 293 -9.31 -1.60 -3.88
CA LEU A 293 -9.97 -2.73 -3.25
C LEU A 293 -11.04 -2.33 -2.23
N TYR A 294 -10.73 -1.34 -1.40
CA TYR A 294 -11.54 -1.02 -0.21
C TYR A 294 -12.15 0.38 -0.24
N GLY A 295 -11.74 1.21 -1.20
CA GLY A 295 -12.21 2.56 -1.36
C GLY A 295 -11.67 3.52 -0.30
N GLN A 296 -12.22 4.74 -0.37
CA GLN A 296 -11.96 5.83 0.57
C GLN A 296 -12.08 5.43 2.05
N PRO A 297 -13.06 4.60 2.51
CA PRO A 297 -13.19 4.28 3.92
C PRO A 297 -11.92 3.68 4.53
N LEU A 298 -11.20 2.82 3.81
CA LEU A 298 -9.94 2.28 4.31
C LEU A 298 -8.88 3.38 4.42
N ILE A 299 -8.73 4.19 3.38
CA ILE A 299 -7.71 5.24 3.31
C ILE A 299 -7.88 6.25 4.46
N SER A 300 -9.12 6.69 4.71
CA SER A 300 -9.42 7.56 5.84
C SER A 300 -9.09 6.90 7.18
N GLN A 301 -9.32 5.59 7.31
CA GLN A 301 -8.96 4.87 8.54
C GLN A 301 -7.46 4.71 8.72
N ILE A 302 -6.68 4.50 7.64
CA ILE A 302 -5.21 4.42 7.73
C ILE A 302 -4.65 5.73 8.30
N VAL A 303 -5.03 6.88 7.73
CA VAL A 303 -4.58 8.20 8.19
C VAL A 303 -4.94 8.48 9.65
N ALA A 304 -6.06 7.94 10.12
CA ALA A 304 -6.54 8.15 11.48
C ALA A 304 -5.99 7.15 12.51
N GLN A 305 -5.23 6.13 12.09
CA GLN A 305 -4.70 5.14 13.03
C GLN A 305 -3.64 5.73 13.95
N ALA A 306 -3.49 5.09 15.11
CA ALA A 306 -2.46 5.45 16.08
C ALA A 306 -1.30 4.45 16.11
N ARG A 307 -1.42 3.35 15.36
CA ARG A 307 -0.35 2.37 15.15
C ARG A 307 0.15 2.56 13.74
N ASN A 308 1.45 2.30 13.57
CA ASN A 308 2.14 2.65 12.35
C ASN A 308 2.30 1.45 11.42
N GLY A 309 2.57 1.74 10.15
CA GLY A 309 2.96 0.80 9.12
C GLY A 309 1.91 -0.28 8.92
N ILE A 310 2.40 -1.52 8.85
CA ILE A 310 1.55 -2.71 8.64
C ILE A 310 0.49 -2.84 9.75
N PHE A 311 0.85 -2.55 11.00
CA PHE A 311 -0.07 -2.69 12.13
C PHE A 311 -1.20 -1.65 12.10
N GLY A 312 -0.93 -0.44 11.58
CA GLY A 312 -1.95 0.57 11.31
C GLY A 312 -2.92 0.10 10.24
N ILE A 313 -2.42 -0.44 9.12
CA ILE A 313 -3.28 -0.98 8.05
C ILE A 313 -4.18 -2.11 8.57
N GLU A 314 -3.65 -3.02 9.39
CA GLU A 314 -4.44 -4.11 9.99
C GLU A 314 -5.57 -3.57 10.87
N ASP A 315 -5.31 -2.56 11.72
CA ASP A 315 -6.36 -1.93 12.52
C ASP A 315 -7.40 -1.22 11.64
N ALA A 316 -6.96 -0.55 10.58
CA ALA A 316 -7.83 0.15 9.65
C ALA A 316 -8.77 -0.82 8.93
N LEU A 317 -8.26 -1.98 8.49
CA LEU A 317 -9.05 -3.07 7.89
C LEU A 317 -10.10 -3.60 8.89
N GLU A 318 -9.71 -3.85 10.14
CA GLU A 318 -10.65 -4.29 11.18
C GLU A 318 -11.76 -3.26 11.42
N GLN A 319 -11.43 -1.97 11.40
CA GLN A 319 -12.39 -0.88 11.64
C GLN A 319 -13.43 -0.72 10.54
N ILE A 320 -13.08 -1.03 9.28
CA ILE A 320 -14.05 -1.06 8.17
C ILE A 320 -14.81 -2.40 8.07
N GLY A 321 -14.57 -3.32 9.01
CA GLY A 321 -15.24 -4.62 9.07
C GLY A 321 -14.67 -5.68 8.15
N GLU A 322 -13.47 -5.45 7.60
CA GLU A 322 -12.73 -6.44 6.84
C GLU A 322 -11.97 -7.38 7.80
N VAL A 323 -12.32 -8.66 7.75
CA VAL A 323 -11.70 -9.69 8.59
C VAL A 323 -10.47 -10.23 7.86
N GLY A 324 -9.32 -9.60 8.06
CA GLY A 324 -8.10 -9.97 7.34
C GLY A 324 -6.83 -9.40 7.95
N ASP A 325 -5.73 -10.10 7.72
CA ASP A 325 -4.39 -9.58 7.94
C ASP A 325 -3.91 -8.84 6.69
N PHE A 326 -2.82 -8.07 6.84
CA PHE A 326 -2.19 -7.33 5.75
C PHE A 326 -1.85 -8.20 4.52
N GLU A 327 -1.56 -9.48 4.74
CA GLU A 327 -1.14 -10.43 3.71
C GLU A 327 -2.22 -10.67 2.65
N LYS A 328 -3.50 -10.58 3.01
CA LYS A 328 -4.63 -10.71 2.06
C LYS A 328 -4.68 -9.59 1.03
N SER A 329 -4.20 -8.40 1.36
CA SER A 329 -4.11 -7.27 0.44
C SER A 329 -2.78 -7.26 -0.32
N TRP A 330 -1.70 -7.65 0.36
CA TRP A 330 -0.36 -7.70 -0.22
C TRP A 330 -0.19 -8.78 -1.30
N ALA A 331 -0.72 -9.99 -1.12
CA ALA A 331 -0.54 -11.07 -2.10
C ALA A 331 -1.16 -10.76 -3.47
N PRO A 332 -2.42 -10.28 -3.57
CA PRO A 332 -2.98 -9.80 -4.83
C PRO A 332 -2.21 -8.62 -5.45
N TRP A 333 -1.68 -7.70 -4.63
CA TRP A 333 -0.82 -6.62 -5.10
C TRP A 333 0.49 -7.14 -5.72
N VAL A 334 1.15 -8.12 -5.11
CA VAL A 334 2.30 -8.81 -5.71
C VAL A 334 1.93 -9.36 -7.09
N LEU A 335 0.79 -10.05 -7.19
CA LEU A 335 0.34 -10.63 -8.45
C LEU A 335 0.01 -9.57 -9.50
N ALA A 336 -0.53 -8.41 -9.12
CA ALA A 336 -0.75 -7.29 -10.02
C ALA A 336 0.57 -6.84 -10.66
N ASN A 337 1.60 -6.65 -9.83
CA ASN A 337 2.91 -6.18 -10.28
C ASN A 337 3.72 -7.23 -11.04
N MET A 338 3.49 -8.53 -10.84
CA MET A 338 4.25 -9.58 -11.54
C MET A 338 3.54 -10.04 -12.83
N THR A 339 2.20 -9.97 -12.88
CA THR A 339 1.42 -10.52 -14.01
C THR A 339 0.91 -9.45 -14.97
N GLY A 340 0.86 -8.17 -14.57
CA GLY A 340 0.38 -7.06 -15.40
C GLY A 340 -1.07 -7.25 -15.81
N GLY A 341 -1.96 -7.44 -14.84
CA GLY A 341 -3.40 -7.64 -15.09
C GLY A 341 -3.82 -9.04 -15.51
N GLN A 342 -2.88 -9.86 -16.00
CA GLN A 342 -3.22 -11.13 -16.62
C GLN A 342 -3.84 -12.15 -15.66
N ALA A 343 -3.45 -12.13 -14.38
CA ALA A 343 -4.04 -12.98 -13.35
C ALA A 343 -5.33 -12.39 -12.73
N GLY A 344 -5.91 -11.34 -13.32
CA GLY A 344 -7.12 -10.68 -12.83
C GLY A 344 -6.86 -9.59 -11.77
N PHE A 345 -5.60 -9.26 -11.50
CA PHE A 345 -5.20 -8.20 -10.57
C PHE A 345 -4.47 -7.10 -11.34
N ASP A 346 -4.98 -5.87 -11.30
CA ASP A 346 -4.41 -4.74 -12.03
C ASP A 346 -4.77 -3.41 -11.37
N TYR A 347 -4.26 -2.32 -11.94
CA TYR A 347 -4.55 -0.94 -11.58
C TYR A 347 -5.47 -0.29 -12.60
N ALA A 348 -6.46 0.49 -12.14
CA ALA A 348 -7.35 1.22 -13.04
C ALA A 348 -6.59 2.24 -13.92
N ALA A 349 -5.71 3.05 -13.33
CA ALA A 349 -4.96 4.08 -14.04
C ALA A 349 -3.67 3.57 -14.73
N LEU A 350 -3.11 2.46 -14.25
CA LEU A 350 -1.79 1.95 -14.65
C LEU A 350 -1.82 0.52 -15.21
N ALA A 351 -2.93 0.17 -15.87
CA ALA A 351 -3.21 -1.17 -16.36
C ALA A 351 -2.06 -1.76 -17.20
N GLY A 352 -1.77 -3.05 -16.98
CA GLY A 352 -0.81 -3.82 -17.76
C GLY A 352 0.67 -3.58 -17.41
N ARG A 353 0.99 -2.70 -16.45
CA ARG A 353 2.37 -2.55 -15.96
C ARG A 353 2.79 -3.76 -15.13
N ARG A 354 4.02 -4.22 -15.34
CA ARG A 354 4.60 -5.33 -14.56
C ARG A 354 6.11 -5.24 -14.46
N ALA A 355 6.65 -5.90 -13.44
CA ALA A 355 8.08 -6.12 -13.26
C ALA A 355 8.63 -7.10 -14.30
N ASP A 356 9.90 -6.91 -14.66
CA ASP A 356 10.59 -7.80 -15.58
C ASP A 356 10.95 -9.12 -14.90
N PRO A 357 10.53 -10.28 -15.45
CA PRO A 357 10.88 -11.57 -14.87
C PRO A 357 12.31 -11.98 -15.23
N PHE A 358 12.89 -12.84 -14.39
CA PHE A 358 14.07 -13.61 -14.79
C PHE A 358 13.66 -14.65 -15.83
N GLU A 359 14.15 -14.51 -17.07
CA GLU A 359 13.76 -15.41 -18.16
C GLU A 359 14.61 -16.69 -18.19
N VAL A 360 13.92 -17.82 -18.35
CA VAL A 360 14.51 -19.14 -18.56
C VAL A 360 14.17 -19.58 -19.99
N GLU A 361 15.17 -19.54 -20.86
CA GLU A 361 15.00 -19.81 -22.29
C GLU A 361 15.05 -21.31 -22.64
N SER A 362 15.72 -22.13 -21.83
CA SER A 362 15.87 -23.56 -22.10
C SER A 362 15.89 -24.42 -20.84
N LEU A 363 15.54 -25.70 -21.02
CA LEU A 363 15.49 -26.71 -19.97
C LEU A 363 16.44 -27.88 -20.29
N PRO A 364 16.96 -28.60 -19.27
CA PRO A 364 16.70 -28.40 -17.84
C PRO A 364 17.40 -27.16 -17.29
N LEU A 365 16.73 -26.48 -16.36
CA LEU A 365 17.34 -25.47 -15.51
C LEU A 365 18.03 -26.18 -14.34
N PRO A 366 19.37 -26.20 -14.26
CA PRO A 366 20.05 -26.70 -13.07
C PRO A 366 19.68 -25.83 -11.86
N SER A 367 19.77 -26.40 -10.65
CA SER A 367 19.47 -25.65 -9.42
C SER A 367 20.20 -24.29 -9.39
N ILE A 368 19.42 -23.22 -9.35
CA ILE A 368 19.87 -21.84 -9.20
C ILE A 368 19.36 -21.29 -7.87
N SER A 369 20.19 -20.48 -7.21
CA SER A 369 19.81 -19.84 -5.96
C SER A 369 19.21 -18.46 -6.22
N GLY A 370 18.20 -18.11 -5.44
CA GLY A 370 17.61 -16.78 -5.39
C GLY A 370 17.44 -16.29 -3.96
N PHE A 371 17.03 -15.03 -3.84
CA PHE A 371 16.74 -14.38 -2.57
C PHE A 371 15.46 -13.56 -2.70
N ALA A 372 14.53 -13.75 -1.78
CA ALA A 372 13.30 -12.96 -1.70
C ALA A 372 13.36 -12.04 -0.47
N GLU A 373 13.21 -10.73 -0.67
CA GLU A 373 13.10 -9.79 0.45
C GLU A 373 11.74 -9.95 1.16
N ARG A 374 11.70 -9.53 2.42
CA ARG A 374 10.44 -9.53 3.18
C ARG A 374 9.47 -8.52 2.54
N TRP A 375 8.25 -8.96 2.24
CA TRP A 375 7.22 -8.21 1.52
C TRP A 375 7.59 -7.83 0.07
N GLY A 376 8.70 -8.37 -0.46
CA GLY A 376 9.09 -8.23 -1.86
C GLY A 376 8.71 -9.44 -2.69
N ALA A 377 8.93 -9.36 -4.01
CA ALA A 377 8.63 -10.45 -4.93
C ALA A 377 9.63 -10.55 -6.08
N ILE A 378 9.90 -11.78 -6.52
CA ILE A 378 10.63 -12.06 -7.75
C ILE A 378 9.82 -13.00 -8.63
N SER A 379 9.84 -12.78 -9.93
CA SER A 379 9.22 -13.67 -10.91
C SER A 379 10.26 -14.32 -11.83
N ILE A 380 10.06 -15.60 -12.12
CA ILE A 380 10.87 -16.41 -13.05
C ILE A 380 9.94 -16.87 -14.18
N LEU A 381 10.26 -16.54 -15.42
CA LEU A 381 9.45 -16.89 -16.59
C LEU A 381 10.12 -17.99 -17.43
N PHE A 382 9.50 -19.16 -17.45
CA PHE A 382 9.88 -20.30 -18.29
C PHE A 382 9.14 -20.20 -19.63
N ARG A 383 9.88 -19.98 -20.72
CA ARG A 383 9.32 -19.85 -22.08
C ARG A 383 9.27 -21.16 -22.87
N THR A 384 9.76 -22.26 -22.30
CA THR A 384 9.83 -23.55 -23.01
C THR A 384 8.46 -24.24 -23.00
N PRO A 385 7.83 -24.47 -24.17
CA PRO A 385 6.54 -25.15 -24.20
C PRO A 385 6.64 -26.62 -23.83
N GLY A 386 5.56 -27.19 -23.30
CA GLY A 386 5.43 -28.61 -22.99
C GLY A 386 5.11 -28.89 -21.52
N ASN A 387 5.55 -30.05 -21.05
CA ASN A 387 5.31 -30.49 -19.68
C ASN A 387 6.49 -30.09 -18.81
N LEU A 388 6.25 -29.21 -17.83
CA LEU A 388 7.25 -28.61 -16.98
C LEU A 388 7.07 -29.06 -15.53
N ALA A 389 8.15 -29.53 -14.91
CA ALA A 389 8.26 -29.68 -13.47
C ALA A 389 9.21 -28.60 -12.95
N ILE A 390 8.75 -27.81 -11.98
CA ILE A 390 9.54 -26.80 -11.27
C ILE A 390 9.62 -27.25 -9.81
N ASP A 391 10.82 -27.51 -9.32
CA ASP A 391 11.04 -27.74 -7.89
C ASP A 391 11.52 -26.45 -7.24
N PHE A 392 10.92 -26.14 -6.10
CA PHE A 392 11.24 -25.01 -5.24
C PHE A 392 11.72 -25.56 -3.90
N ASP A 393 12.82 -25.01 -3.39
CA ASP A 393 13.42 -25.35 -2.10
C ASP A 393 13.77 -24.06 -1.36
N GLY A 394 12.94 -23.68 -0.39
CA GLY A 394 13.13 -22.47 0.41
C GLY A 394 13.86 -22.73 1.71
N GLU A 395 14.60 -21.75 2.21
CA GLU A 395 15.25 -21.85 3.52
C GLU A 395 14.20 -22.09 4.64
N PRO A 396 14.43 -23.01 5.61
CA PRO A 396 13.43 -23.37 6.62
C PRO A 396 12.94 -22.22 7.51
N ALA A 397 13.75 -21.17 7.69
CA ALA A 397 13.37 -19.98 8.45
C ALA A 397 12.42 -19.04 7.67
N GLY A 398 12.21 -19.30 6.38
CA GLY A 398 11.38 -18.52 5.48
C GLY A 398 9.90 -18.81 5.66
N ARG A 399 9.05 -17.79 5.50
CA ARG A 399 7.62 -17.94 5.25
C ARG A 399 7.37 -17.45 3.83
N TYR A 400 7.45 -18.39 2.89
CA TYR A 400 7.30 -18.11 1.47
C TYR A 400 5.85 -18.20 1.02
N ARG A 401 5.50 -17.36 0.05
CA ARG A 401 4.30 -17.53 -0.77
C ARG A 401 4.78 -17.68 -2.21
N VAL A 402 4.34 -18.74 -2.86
CA VAL A 402 4.77 -19.09 -4.22
C VAL A 402 3.54 -19.29 -5.08
N TRP A 403 3.53 -18.67 -6.26
CA TRP A 403 2.47 -18.83 -7.24
C TRP A 403 3.04 -19.28 -8.57
N SER A 404 2.28 -20.10 -9.29
CA SER A 404 2.52 -20.40 -10.69
C SER A 404 1.41 -19.78 -11.53
N TYR A 405 1.79 -19.01 -12.54
CA TYR A 405 0.90 -18.53 -13.58
C TYR A 405 1.24 -19.25 -14.90
N THR A 406 0.34 -20.10 -15.35
CA THR A 406 0.57 -21.01 -16.49
C THR A 406 -0.25 -20.56 -17.69
N TRP A 407 0.40 -20.31 -18.83
CA TRP A 407 -0.30 -20.03 -20.09
C TRP A 407 -0.50 -21.31 -20.89
N ARG A 408 -1.72 -21.53 -21.40
CA ARG A 408 -2.11 -22.63 -22.30
C ARG A 408 -3.10 -22.14 -23.33
N ASN A 409 -2.78 -22.31 -24.61
CA ASN A 409 -3.66 -21.99 -25.74
C ASN A 409 -4.24 -20.57 -25.67
N GLY A 410 -3.44 -19.60 -25.20
CA GLY A 410 -3.84 -18.20 -25.06
C GLY A 410 -4.67 -17.86 -23.81
N ALA A 411 -4.95 -18.84 -22.94
CA ALA A 411 -5.54 -18.60 -21.61
C ALA A 411 -4.46 -18.76 -20.51
N GLY A 412 -4.62 -18.02 -19.41
CA GLY A 412 -3.72 -18.12 -18.25
C GLY A 412 -4.45 -18.65 -17.02
N GLU A 413 -3.74 -19.42 -16.21
CA GLU A 413 -4.24 -20.06 -14.99
C GLU A 413 -3.30 -19.75 -13.83
N LEU A 414 -3.83 -19.10 -12.79
CA LEU A 414 -3.10 -18.83 -11.55
C LEU A 414 -3.36 -19.94 -10.54
N ALA A 415 -2.30 -20.48 -9.96
CA ALA A 415 -2.37 -21.40 -8.83
C ALA A 415 -1.33 -21.03 -7.76
N GLU A 416 -1.70 -21.14 -6.49
CA GLU A 416 -0.74 -21.10 -5.39
C GLU A 416 -0.02 -22.45 -5.28
N VAL A 417 1.30 -22.41 -5.20
CA VAL A 417 2.15 -23.59 -5.02
C VAL A 417 2.25 -23.87 -3.52
N VAL A 418 1.57 -24.93 -3.09
CA VAL A 418 1.54 -25.33 -1.68
C VAL A 418 2.89 -25.92 -1.27
N LEU A 419 3.56 -25.29 -0.32
CA LEU A 419 4.83 -25.75 0.25
C LEU A 419 4.60 -26.74 1.40
N ASN A 420 5.52 -27.68 1.56
CA ASN A 420 5.56 -28.56 2.74
C ASN A 420 6.18 -27.85 3.96
N ASP A 421 6.23 -28.52 5.11
CA ASP A 421 6.81 -27.98 6.35
C ASP A 421 8.32 -27.64 6.26
N ALA A 422 9.01 -28.14 5.23
CA ALA A 422 10.41 -27.85 4.94
C ALA A 422 10.59 -26.71 3.91
N ASN A 423 9.50 -26.02 3.50
CA ASN A 423 9.47 -25.03 2.43
C ASN A 423 9.84 -25.58 1.03
N GLU A 424 9.57 -26.85 0.79
CA GLU A 424 9.81 -27.48 -0.51
C GLU A 424 8.49 -27.70 -1.25
N ALA A 425 8.51 -27.58 -2.57
CA ALA A 425 7.38 -27.94 -3.42
C ALA A 425 7.80 -28.34 -4.83
N ARG A 426 6.92 -29.06 -5.52
CA ARG A 426 7.01 -29.30 -6.96
C ARG A 426 5.74 -28.82 -7.64
N ALA A 427 5.86 -27.81 -8.49
CA ALA A 427 4.81 -27.38 -9.40
C ALA A 427 4.90 -28.18 -10.70
N LEU A 428 3.77 -28.74 -11.15
CA LEU A 428 3.66 -29.49 -12.40
C LEU A 428 2.70 -28.77 -13.34
N SER A 429 3.19 -28.34 -14.50
CA SER A 429 2.38 -27.73 -15.55
C SER A 429 2.47 -28.58 -16.82
N GLY A 430 1.36 -29.20 -17.23
CA GLY A 430 1.30 -30.01 -18.44
C GLY A 430 0.91 -29.19 -19.68
N ALA A 431 1.49 -29.46 -20.84
CA ALA A 431 1.16 -28.78 -22.10
C ALA A 431 1.07 -27.24 -21.96
N ALA A 432 2.00 -26.65 -21.21
CA ALA A 432 2.11 -25.21 -21.05
C ALA A 432 2.79 -24.58 -22.26
N ASP A 433 2.38 -23.38 -22.65
CA ASP A 433 3.12 -22.53 -23.59
C ASP A 433 4.27 -21.83 -22.86
N SER A 434 3.97 -21.32 -21.66
CA SER A 434 4.92 -20.75 -20.72
C SER A 434 4.41 -20.88 -19.29
N VAL A 435 5.32 -20.79 -18.31
CA VAL A 435 4.98 -20.77 -16.88
C VAL A 435 5.77 -19.66 -16.21
N MET A 436 5.12 -18.85 -15.39
CA MET A 436 5.77 -17.88 -14.52
C MET A 436 5.66 -18.36 -13.08
N LEU A 437 6.78 -18.48 -12.39
CA LEU A 437 6.84 -18.71 -10.95
C LEU A 437 7.05 -17.37 -10.26
N VAL A 438 6.14 -16.97 -9.39
CA VAL A 438 6.26 -15.80 -8.53
C VAL A 438 6.63 -16.27 -7.12
N VAL A 439 7.69 -15.73 -6.56
CA VAL A 439 8.21 -16.08 -5.24
C VAL A 439 8.24 -14.82 -4.38
N SER A 440 7.61 -14.90 -3.22
CA SER A 440 7.57 -13.83 -2.23
C SER A 440 7.76 -14.38 -0.81
N ARG A 441 8.01 -13.49 0.16
CA ARG A 441 8.27 -13.87 1.54
C ARG A 441 7.68 -12.88 2.53
N THR A 442 7.17 -13.36 3.67
CA THR A 442 6.63 -12.52 4.74
C THR A 442 7.44 -12.57 6.05
N SER A 443 8.31 -13.57 6.21
CA SER A 443 9.19 -13.71 7.37
C SER A 443 10.37 -12.73 7.38
N ILE A 444 10.87 -12.45 8.57
CA ILE A 444 12.09 -11.64 8.78
C ILE A 444 13.33 -12.43 8.30
N GLY A 445 13.46 -13.69 8.71
CA GLY A 445 14.56 -14.58 8.33
C GLY A 445 14.23 -15.51 7.16
N GLY A 446 15.24 -16.23 6.67
CA GLY A 446 15.09 -17.27 5.64
C GLY A 446 14.68 -16.75 4.27
N GLY A 447 15.54 -15.95 3.63
CA GLY A 447 15.27 -15.37 2.31
C GLY A 447 15.82 -16.19 1.15
N ASN A 448 16.77 -17.09 1.40
CA ASN A 448 17.41 -17.87 0.34
C ASN A 448 16.52 -19.02 -0.13
N PHE A 449 16.40 -19.18 -1.44
CA PHE A 449 15.72 -20.34 -2.02
C PHE A 449 16.51 -20.87 -3.22
N ALA A 450 16.17 -22.07 -3.66
CA ALA A 450 16.65 -22.66 -4.90
C ALA A 450 15.47 -23.04 -5.79
N VAL A 451 15.68 -22.90 -7.10
CA VAL A 451 14.75 -23.37 -8.13
C VAL A 451 15.51 -24.26 -9.10
N GLU A 452 14.95 -25.42 -9.40
CA GLU A 452 15.36 -26.25 -10.53
C GLU A 452 14.12 -26.53 -11.40
N ALA A 453 14.33 -26.74 -12.70
CA ALA A 453 13.22 -27.07 -13.59
C ALA A 453 13.64 -28.03 -14.69
N ARG A 454 12.71 -28.89 -15.11
CA ARG A 454 12.95 -29.88 -16.16
C ARG A 454 11.67 -30.22 -16.91
N SER A 455 11.83 -30.59 -18.17
CA SER A 455 10.75 -31.24 -18.89
C SER A 455 10.49 -32.63 -18.33
N PHE A 456 9.23 -33.05 -18.28
CA PHE A 456 8.89 -34.43 -17.93
C PHE A 456 8.02 -35.07 -19.02
N VAL A 457 8.12 -36.39 -19.15
CA VAL A 457 7.15 -37.16 -19.92
C VAL A 457 6.06 -37.57 -18.94
N PRO A 458 4.77 -37.23 -19.16
CA PRO A 458 3.70 -37.67 -18.31
C PRO A 458 3.65 -39.20 -18.35
N THR A 459 4.09 -39.85 -17.28
CA THR A 459 3.74 -41.25 -17.03
C THR A 459 2.29 -41.23 -16.58
N ALA A 460 1.39 -41.78 -17.39
CA ALA A 460 -0.05 -41.68 -17.21
C ALA A 460 -0.49 -42.03 -15.77
N ILE A 461 -0.79 -40.99 -14.99
CA ILE A 461 -2.09 -40.80 -14.35
C ILE A 461 -2.50 -39.38 -14.75
N VAL A 462 -3.14 -39.28 -15.91
CA VAL A 462 -3.98 -38.12 -16.20
C VAL A 462 -5.19 -38.29 -15.32
N GLU A 463 -5.14 -37.78 -14.09
CA GLU A 463 -6.38 -37.28 -13.51
C GLU A 463 -6.70 -36.06 -14.36
N SER A 464 -7.42 -36.30 -15.46
CA SER A 464 -8.17 -35.27 -16.14
C SER A 464 -8.88 -34.54 -15.02
N GLU A 465 -8.69 -33.23 -14.88
CA GLU A 465 -9.66 -32.43 -14.15
C GLU A 465 -10.97 -32.57 -14.92
N ILE A 466 -11.72 -33.61 -14.55
CA ILE A 466 -13.11 -33.72 -14.88
C ILE A 466 -13.70 -32.56 -14.11
N LEU A 467 -13.94 -31.44 -14.81
CA LEU A 467 -14.72 -30.35 -14.25
C LEU A 467 -15.96 -30.98 -13.61
N PRO A 468 -16.21 -30.72 -12.32
CA PRO A 468 -17.32 -31.33 -11.62
C PRO A 468 -18.60 -31.08 -12.42
N THR A 469 -19.26 -32.13 -12.87
CA THR A 469 -20.54 -31.97 -13.59
C THR A 469 -21.69 -31.62 -12.64
N THR A 470 -21.43 -31.66 -11.33
CA THR A 470 -22.38 -31.34 -10.27
C THR A 470 -21.72 -30.54 -9.16
N VAL A 471 -22.49 -29.68 -8.51
CA VAL A 471 -22.07 -28.99 -7.28
C VAL A 471 -22.03 -30.00 -6.14
N SER A 472 -20.96 -29.99 -5.34
CA SER A 472 -20.88 -30.83 -4.14
C SER A 472 -20.19 -30.13 -2.98
N LEU A 473 -20.54 -30.52 -1.76
CA LEU A 473 -19.86 -30.10 -0.52
C LEU A 473 -19.27 -31.34 0.13
N GLY A 474 -17.95 -31.42 0.21
CA GLY A 474 -17.22 -32.55 0.75
C GLY A 474 -17.18 -32.55 2.28
N LYS A 475 -16.62 -33.63 2.84
CA LYS A 475 -16.44 -33.74 4.29
C LYS A 475 -15.24 -32.90 4.72
N GLY A 476 -15.39 -32.15 5.81
CA GLY A 476 -14.26 -31.46 6.43
C GLY A 476 -13.19 -32.46 6.87
N TYR A 477 -11.92 -32.12 6.68
CA TYR A 477 -10.77 -32.92 7.14
C TYR A 477 -9.66 -32.01 7.71
N PRO A 478 -9.07 -32.36 8.86
CA PRO A 478 -9.47 -33.43 9.76
C PRO A 478 -10.88 -33.18 10.33
N ASN A 479 -11.61 -34.23 10.69
CA ASN A 479 -12.90 -34.14 11.39
C ASN A 479 -13.11 -35.40 12.23
N PRO A 480 -13.09 -35.32 13.58
CA PRO A 480 -12.98 -34.09 14.39
C PRO A 480 -11.63 -33.36 14.22
N PHE A 481 -11.61 -32.05 14.49
CA PHE A 481 -10.40 -31.20 14.39
C PHE A 481 -10.17 -30.41 15.66
N ASN A 482 -8.91 -30.00 15.90
CA ASN A 482 -8.49 -29.28 17.12
C ASN A 482 -8.06 -27.82 16.89
N SER A 483 -7.56 -27.50 15.70
CA SER A 483 -7.16 -26.14 15.31
C SER A 483 -7.89 -25.72 14.05
N THR A 484 -7.65 -26.40 12.92
CA THR A 484 -8.21 -26.05 11.62
C THR A 484 -8.84 -27.26 10.94
N VAL A 485 -9.84 -27.00 10.10
CA VAL A 485 -10.48 -27.97 9.22
C VAL A 485 -10.52 -27.41 7.80
N GLN A 486 -10.13 -28.23 6.82
CA GLN A 486 -10.30 -27.92 5.41
C GLN A 486 -11.59 -28.57 4.91
N ILE A 487 -12.44 -27.79 4.24
CA ILE A 487 -13.68 -28.27 3.65
C ILE A 487 -13.60 -28.12 2.13
N PRO A 488 -13.50 -29.22 1.39
CA PRO A 488 -13.53 -29.19 -0.07
C PRO A 488 -14.98 -29.00 -0.57
N PHE A 489 -15.15 -28.29 -1.67
CA PHE A 489 -16.41 -28.19 -2.40
C PHE A 489 -16.16 -28.12 -3.91
N ALA A 490 -17.14 -28.45 -4.71
CA ALA A 490 -17.03 -28.50 -6.16
C ALA A 490 -18.11 -27.64 -6.80
N LEU A 491 -17.78 -26.91 -7.86
CA LEU A 491 -18.70 -26.11 -8.66
C LEU A 491 -18.75 -26.64 -10.09
N SER A 492 -19.97 -26.74 -10.63
CA SER A 492 -20.19 -27.16 -12.01
C SER A 492 -20.33 -26.04 -13.03
N ALA A 493 -20.38 -24.79 -12.56
CA ALA A 493 -20.44 -23.58 -13.36
C ALA A 493 -19.92 -22.40 -12.52
N ASP A 494 -19.44 -21.37 -13.20
CA ASP A 494 -19.00 -20.14 -12.56
C ASP A 494 -20.17 -19.45 -11.84
N GLY A 495 -19.91 -18.82 -10.70
CA GLY A 495 -20.93 -18.01 -10.04
C GLY A 495 -20.62 -17.60 -8.60
N ASP A 496 -21.57 -16.91 -8.00
CA ASP A 496 -21.48 -16.47 -6.62
C ASP A 496 -21.57 -17.64 -5.65
N VAL A 497 -20.65 -17.67 -4.68
CA VAL A 497 -20.58 -18.70 -3.64
C VAL A 497 -20.66 -18.05 -2.28
N LYS A 498 -21.56 -18.56 -1.43
CA LYS A 498 -21.65 -18.18 -0.03
C LYS A 498 -21.49 -19.40 0.85
N VAL A 499 -20.55 -19.32 1.78
CA VAL A 499 -20.36 -20.34 2.83
C VAL A 499 -20.69 -19.72 4.18
N ASP A 500 -21.54 -20.40 4.94
CA ASP A 500 -21.83 -20.10 6.33
C ASP A 500 -21.36 -21.28 7.19
N ILE A 501 -20.77 -21.02 8.35
CA ILE A 501 -20.68 -22.00 9.43
C ILE A 501 -21.71 -21.61 10.47
N VAL A 502 -22.58 -22.56 10.80
CA VAL A 502 -23.68 -22.37 11.74
C VAL A 502 -23.57 -23.32 12.92
N ASP A 503 -23.96 -22.85 14.10
CA ASP A 503 -24.06 -23.69 15.29
C ASP A 503 -25.32 -24.59 15.25
N VAL A 504 -25.52 -25.41 16.29
CA VAL A 504 -26.69 -26.30 16.42
C VAL A 504 -28.04 -25.57 16.54
N THR A 505 -28.02 -24.26 16.84
CA THR A 505 -29.23 -23.41 16.87
C THR A 505 -29.55 -22.81 15.50
N GLY A 506 -28.65 -22.96 14.52
CA GLY A 506 -28.75 -22.38 13.19
C GLY A 506 -28.20 -20.95 13.11
N ALA A 507 -27.59 -20.44 14.19
CA ALA A 507 -26.95 -19.12 14.20
C ALA A 507 -25.63 -19.18 13.42
N SER A 508 -25.41 -18.20 12.54
CA SER A 508 -24.17 -18.08 11.76
C SER A 508 -23.05 -17.60 12.66
N VAL A 509 -22.00 -18.41 12.83
CA VAL A 509 -20.82 -18.05 13.61
C VAL A 509 -19.69 -17.52 12.72
N TRP A 510 -19.60 -17.99 11.49
CA TRP A 510 -18.59 -17.54 10.52
C TRP A 510 -19.19 -17.55 9.11
N ARG A 511 -18.66 -16.71 8.21
CA ARG A 511 -19.15 -16.59 6.83
C ARG A 511 -18.04 -16.15 5.89
N GLN A 512 -18.06 -16.70 4.68
CA GLN A 512 -17.24 -16.28 3.55
C GLN A 512 -18.10 -16.13 2.30
N ARG A 513 -17.77 -15.16 1.44
CA ARG A 513 -18.43 -14.95 0.15
C ARG A 513 -17.37 -14.77 -0.93
N TRP A 514 -17.66 -15.32 -2.10
CA TRP A 514 -16.89 -15.08 -3.32
C TRP A 514 -17.86 -14.64 -4.42
N HIS A 515 -17.47 -13.60 -5.14
CA HIS A 515 -18.15 -13.15 -6.34
C HIS A 515 -17.48 -13.77 -7.56
N THR A 516 -18.26 -14.47 -8.40
CA THR A 516 -17.76 -15.06 -9.66
C THR A 516 -16.63 -16.10 -9.47
N LEU A 517 -16.81 -17.07 -8.57
CA LEU A 517 -15.86 -18.18 -8.42
C LEU A 517 -16.00 -19.15 -9.61
N VAL A 518 -14.89 -19.48 -10.28
CA VAL A 518 -14.88 -20.35 -11.46
C VAL A 518 -15.31 -21.78 -11.16
N ALA A 519 -15.90 -22.48 -12.14
CA ALA A 519 -16.19 -23.91 -12.06
C ALA A 519 -14.91 -24.71 -11.76
N GLY A 520 -15.01 -25.71 -10.88
CA GLY A 520 -13.83 -26.46 -10.44
C GLY A 520 -13.94 -27.00 -9.03
N ASN A 521 -12.86 -27.65 -8.58
CA ASN A 521 -12.72 -28.12 -7.21
C ASN A 521 -12.06 -27.04 -6.35
N HIS A 522 -12.70 -26.70 -5.25
CA HIS A 522 -12.32 -25.65 -4.33
C HIS A 522 -12.15 -26.19 -2.92
N ARG A 523 -11.49 -25.41 -2.06
CA ARG A 523 -11.42 -25.67 -0.63
C ARG A 523 -11.48 -24.36 0.13
N PHE A 524 -12.04 -24.38 1.34
CA PHE A 524 -11.87 -23.31 2.30
C PHE A 524 -11.48 -23.89 3.65
N THR A 525 -10.80 -23.09 4.47
CA THR A 525 -10.32 -23.49 5.80
C THR A 525 -11.10 -22.72 6.86
N TRP A 526 -11.45 -23.40 7.95
CA TRP A 526 -11.96 -22.77 9.17
C TRP A 526 -11.11 -23.17 10.37
N ASP A 527 -10.84 -22.23 11.26
CA ASP A 527 -9.93 -22.33 12.40
C ASP A 527 -10.66 -22.34 13.76
N GLY A 528 -11.98 -22.50 13.73
CA GLY A 528 -12.80 -22.47 14.95
C GLY A 528 -12.96 -21.07 15.55
N LEU A 529 -12.80 -20.01 14.75
CA LEU A 529 -13.10 -18.63 15.15
C LEU A 529 -14.45 -18.16 14.60
N ASP A 530 -15.14 -17.31 15.35
CA ASP A 530 -16.34 -16.61 14.89
C ASP A 530 -15.97 -15.40 14.01
N GLY A 531 -16.97 -14.71 13.47
CA GLY A 531 -16.79 -13.51 12.64
C GLY A 531 -16.14 -12.32 13.34
N ALA A 532 -15.88 -12.39 14.65
CA ALA A 532 -15.15 -11.40 15.43
C ALA A 532 -13.77 -11.92 15.89
N GLY A 533 -13.26 -13.00 15.28
CA GLY A 533 -11.97 -13.60 15.63
C GLY A 533 -11.95 -14.34 16.97
N ARG A 534 -13.11 -14.52 17.62
CA ARG A 534 -13.19 -15.18 18.92
C ARG A 534 -13.36 -16.67 18.74
N SER A 535 -12.70 -17.39 19.63
CA SER A 535 -12.81 -18.84 19.75
C SER A 535 -14.24 -19.30 20.01
N VAL A 536 -14.78 -20.18 19.15
CA VAL A 536 -16.08 -20.83 19.41
C VAL A 536 -15.92 -22.06 20.29
N ALA A 537 -16.98 -22.47 20.97
CA ALA A 537 -16.95 -23.61 21.88
C ALA A 537 -16.75 -24.95 21.16
N THR A 538 -16.15 -25.93 21.82
CA THR A 538 -16.15 -27.35 21.41
C THR A 538 -17.57 -27.82 21.11
N GLY A 539 -17.79 -28.41 19.94
CA GLY A 539 -19.13 -28.80 19.53
C GLY A 539 -19.25 -29.17 18.05
N VAL A 540 -20.48 -29.52 17.66
CA VAL A 540 -20.84 -29.80 16.27
C VAL A 540 -21.29 -28.50 15.61
N TYR A 541 -20.72 -28.22 14.45
CA TYR A 541 -21.10 -27.11 13.58
C TYR A 541 -21.52 -27.65 12.22
N TYR A 542 -22.32 -26.88 11.50
CA TYR A 542 -22.73 -27.21 10.15
C TYR A 542 -22.16 -26.19 9.18
N VAL A 543 -21.44 -26.68 8.18
CA VAL A 543 -21.04 -25.89 7.02
C VAL A 543 -22.22 -25.88 6.05
N ARG A 544 -22.64 -24.69 5.62
CA ARG A 544 -23.67 -24.47 4.61
C ARG A 544 -23.08 -23.74 3.42
N LEU A 545 -23.06 -24.40 2.27
CA LEU A 545 -22.69 -23.84 0.97
C LEU A 545 -23.96 -23.42 0.21
N ARG A 546 -24.01 -22.20 -0.31
CA ARG A 546 -25.09 -21.69 -1.16
C ARG A 546 -24.52 -21.18 -2.46
N VAL A 547 -25.12 -21.63 -3.56
CA VAL A 547 -24.80 -21.23 -4.93
C VAL A 547 -26.10 -21.06 -5.72
N ALA A 548 -26.04 -20.46 -6.91
CA ALA A 548 -27.24 -20.24 -7.76
C ALA A 548 -28.05 -21.53 -8.05
N GLY A 549 -27.40 -22.70 -7.99
CA GLY A 549 -28.01 -24.02 -8.23
C GLY A 549 -28.48 -24.81 -7.00
N GLY A 550 -28.29 -24.31 -5.76
CA GLY A 550 -28.77 -25.00 -4.56
C GLY A 550 -28.02 -24.71 -3.26
N ASP A 551 -28.53 -25.29 -2.17
CA ASP A 551 -27.98 -25.22 -0.81
C ASP A 551 -27.50 -26.61 -0.35
N PHE A 552 -26.27 -26.71 0.14
CA PHE A 552 -25.62 -27.95 0.58
C PHE A 552 -25.12 -27.81 2.02
N VAL A 553 -25.21 -28.88 2.82
CA VAL A 553 -24.83 -28.84 4.24
C VAL A 553 -24.02 -30.07 4.63
N THR A 554 -22.95 -29.88 5.42
CA THR A 554 -22.15 -30.97 6.01
C THR A 554 -21.77 -30.67 7.46
N PRO A 555 -21.81 -31.64 8.39
CA PRO A 555 -21.41 -31.42 9.77
C PRO A 555 -19.89 -31.53 9.96
N ILE A 556 -19.36 -30.73 10.87
CA ILE A 556 -17.96 -30.75 11.34
C ILE A 556 -17.92 -30.70 12.88
N MET A 557 -16.91 -31.31 13.49
CA MET A 557 -16.77 -31.40 14.95
C MET A 557 -15.47 -30.75 15.40
N LEU A 558 -15.59 -29.65 16.13
CA LEU A 558 -14.47 -28.96 16.78
C LEU A 558 -14.25 -29.56 18.16
N LEU A 559 -13.00 -29.95 18.45
CA LEU A 559 -12.48 -30.37 19.75
C LEU A 559 -11.50 -29.30 20.25
N ARG A 560 -11.59 -28.86 21.50
CA ARG A 560 -10.58 -27.98 22.08
C ARG A 560 -10.22 -28.42 23.48
#